data_AF-G1FLD0-F1
#
_entry.id   AF-G1FLD0-F1
#
_cell.length_a   1.000
_cell.length_b   1.000
_cell.length_c   1.000
_cell.angle_alpha   90.00
_cell.angle_beta   90.00
_cell.angle_gamma   90.00
#
_symmetry.space_group_name_H-M   'P 1'
#
loop_
_entity.id
_entity.type
_entity.pdbx_description
1 polymer ?
#
loop_
_entity_poly.entity_id
_entity_poly.type
_entity_poly.pdbx_seq_one_letter_code
_entity_poly.pdbx_strand_id
1 'polypeptide(L)'
;MKTIINNKLIFYIKKKELNHTIEYLNMLLNKKLYMKKTIIQYYYIKYILIFICKYLKLIFKDNNWSILYLFYSGIIYFKLHNYFNSNFVYYKKLKYNIIIINYLFKQLKLTLCYFNFKNFNFSVGKVLSSLNIVEKFKKKSKKGEDYFYEYIKLYLWKYKYLFLGIMYSILKFKQIFKRINFNNKLIKLFLKRFKLKVIINYAYKPNSYSYFKKIKSIKRKFRKKFIKYENNNLI
;
A
#
# COMPACT_ATOMS: atom_id res chain seq x y z
N MET A 1 7.98 -49.42 -12.04
CA MET A 1 8.17 -48.23 -11.17
C MET A 1 9.04 -48.46 -9.94
N LYS A 2 9.03 -49.64 -9.28
CA LYS A 2 9.95 -49.96 -8.15
C LYS A 2 11.43 -50.07 -8.55
N THR A 3 11.74 -50.46 -9.79
CA THR A 3 13.11 -50.67 -10.29
C THR A 3 13.91 -49.38 -10.54
N ILE A 4 13.25 -48.31 -10.97
CA ILE A 4 13.90 -47.01 -11.25
C ILE A 4 14.34 -46.31 -9.96
N ILE A 5 13.59 -46.50 -8.87
CA ILE A 5 13.92 -45.95 -7.54
C ILE A 5 15.16 -46.64 -6.97
N ASN A 6 15.30 -47.96 -7.18
CA ASN A 6 16.47 -48.71 -6.73
C ASN A 6 17.75 -48.33 -7.46
N ASN A 7 17.73 -48.14 -8.79
CA ASN A 7 18.96 -47.80 -9.53
C ASN A 7 19.52 -46.42 -9.18
N LYS A 8 18.67 -45.43 -8.86
CA LYS A 8 19.13 -44.11 -8.40
C LYS A 8 19.73 -44.18 -6.99
N LEU A 9 19.13 -44.93 -6.07
CA LEU A 9 19.67 -45.14 -4.72
C LEU A 9 21.00 -45.88 -4.76
N ILE A 10 21.13 -46.92 -5.60
CA ILE A 10 22.38 -47.68 -5.79
C ILE A 10 23.51 -46.78 -6.30
N PHE A 11 23.22 -45.80 -7.15
CA PHE A 11 24.22 -44.85 -7.66
C PHE A 11 24.82 -43.97 -6.55
N TYR A 12 24.01 -43.51 -5.60
CA TYR A 12 24.48 -42.71 -4.45
C TYR A 12 25.19 -43.56 -3.38
N ILE A 13 24.81 -44.82 -3.21
CA ILE A 13 25.40 -45.71 -2.19
C ILE A 13 26.78 -46.22 -2.62
N LYS A 14 27.03 -46.42 -3.92
CA LYS A 14 28.30 -46.98 -4.43
C LYS A 14 29.46 -45.98 -4.54
N LYS A 15 29.20 -44.67 -4.64
CA LYS A 15 30.26 -43.66 -4.76
C LYS A 15 30.52 -43.01 -3.40
N LYS A 16 31.63 -43.37 -2.77
CA LYS A 16 31.91 -43.01 -1.38
C LYS A 16 32.04 -41.50 -1.16
N GLU A 17 32.67 -40.75 -2.05
CA GLU A 17 32.74 -39.27 -1.96
C GLU A 17 32.82 -38.68 -3.38
N LEU A 18 31.91 -37.79 -3.72
CA LEU A 18 31.90 -37.04 -4.98
C LEU A 18 31.75 -35.56 -4.65
N ASN A 19 32.52 -34.72 -5.34
CA ASN A 19 32.39 -33.27 -5.24
C ASN A 19 30.96 -32.86 -5.57
N HIS A 20 30.36 -32.02 -4.72
CA HIS A 20 29.00 -31.57 -4.92
C HIS A 20 28.98 -30.49 -6.01
N THR A 21 28.02 -30.56 -6.93
CA THR A 21 27.80 -29.49 -7.93
C THR A 21 27.50 -28.13 -7.31
N ILE A 22 27.19 -28.08 -6.01
CA ILE A 22 27.00 -26.89 -5.19
C ILE A 22 28.33 -26.15 -4.94
N GLU A 23 29.47 -26.82 -4.98
CA GLU A 23 30.80 -26.19 -4.79
C GLU A 23 31.08 -25.12 -5.86
N TYR A 24 30.54 -25.30 -7.07
CA TYR A 24 30.59 -24.29 -8.13
C TYR A 24 29.83 -22.99 -7.78
N LEU A 25 28.89 -23.01 -6.83
CA LEU A 25 28.20 -21.78 -6.38
C LEU A 25 29.12 -20.87 -5.57
N ASN A 26 30.12 -21.42 -4.88
CA ASN A 26 31.11 -20.61 -4.15
C ASN A 26 31.98 -19.78 -5.13
N MET A 27 32.18 -20.26 -6.36
CA MET A 27 32.86 -19.50 -7.42
C MET A 27 31.97 -18.41 -8.04
N LEU A 28 30.65 -18.45 -7.83
CA LEU A 28 29.68 -17.59 -8.53
C LEU A 28 29.12 -16.40 -7.71
N LEU A 29 29.48 -16.22 -6.43
CA LEU A 29 28.83 -15.23 -5.56
C LEU A 29 29.81 -14.14 -5.08
N ASN A 30 29.49 -12.85 -5.23
CA ASN A 30 28.41 -12.21 -4.48
C ASN A 30 27.69 -11.06 -5.23
N LYS A 31 26.42 -11.26 -5.60
CA LYS A 31 25.46 -10.16 -5.79
C LYS A 31 24.32 -10.30 -4.79
N LYS A 32 24.14 -9.29 -3.94
CA LYS A 32 23.02 -9.23 -2.99
C LYS A 32 21.69 -9.36 -3.76
N LEU A 33 20.87 -10.33 -3.38
CA LEU A 33 19.53 -10.47 -3.94
C LEU A 33 18.66 -9.30 -3.44
N TYR A 34 18.28 -8.41 -4.35
CA TYR A 34 17.35 -7.33 -4.03
C TYR A 34 15.97 -7.90 -3.68
N MET A 35 15.34 -7.33 -2.65
CA MET A 35 14.01 -7.64 -2.10
C MET A 35 12.84 -7.72 -3.11
N LYS A 36 13.07 -7.38 -4.39
CA LYS A 36 12.05 -7.36 -5.45
C LYS A 36 11.83 -8.71 -6.15
N LYS A 37 12.71 -9.71 -5.95
CA LYS A 37 12.67 -11.00 -6.66
C LYS A 37 11.95 -12.10 -5.86
N THR A 38 10.66 -11.91 -5.58
CA THR A 38 9.86 -12.81 -4.73
C THR A 38 9.64 -14.22 -5.31
N ILE A 39 9.59 -14.38 -6.64
CA ILE A 39 9.39 -15.69 -7.28
C ILE A 39 10.58 -16.63 -7.04
N ILE A 40 11.81 -16.13 -7.20
CA ILE A 40 13.03 -16.92 -6.96
C ILE A 40 13.11 -17.30 -5.48
N GLN A 41 12.76 -16.37 -4.59
CA GLN A 41 12.70 -16.62 -3.14
C GLN A 41 11.67 -17.71 -2.81
N TYR A 42 10.52 -17.79 -3.50
CA TYR A 42 9.53 -18.84 -3.29
C TYR A 42 10.03 -20.24 -3.63
N TYR A 43 10.62 -20.42 -4.82
CA TYR A 43 11.20 -21.70 -5.19
C TYR A 43 12.29 -22.10 -4.19
N TYR A 44 13.11 -21.14 -3.75
CA TYR A 44 14.12 -21.36 -2.72
C TYR A 44 13.52 -21.85 -1.39
N ILE A 45 12.46 -21.22 -0.88
CA ILE A 45 11.73 -21.67 0.32
C ILE A 45 11.18 -23.08 0.12
N LYS A 46 10.57 -23.37 -1.04
CA LYS A 46 9.96 -24.68 -1.33
C LYS A 46 11.01 -25.79 -1.24
N TYR A 47 12.19 -25.59 -1.83
CA TYR A 47 13.28 -26.56 -1.78
C TYR A 47 13.91 -26.67 -0.38
N ILE A 48 14.07 -25.56 0.34
CA ILE A 48 14.55 -25.57 1.74
C ILE A 48 13.59 -26.32 2.66
N LEU A 49 12.27 -26.12 2.52
CA LEU A 49 11.28 -26.84 3.33
C LEU A 49 11.33 -28.34 3.06
N ILE A 50 11.43 -28.77 1.80
CA ILE A 50 11.59 -30.20 1.44
C ILE A 50 12.88 -30.76 2.06
N PHE A 51 13.97 -30.00 2.02
CA PHE A 51 15.25 -30.38 2.64
C PHE A 51 15.12 -30.52 4.15
N ILE A 52 14.58 -29.52 4.84
CA ILE A 52 14.34 -29.57 6.29
C ILE A 52 13.47 -30.78 6.63
N CYS A 53 12.31 -30.96 5.98
CA CYS A 53 11.40 -32.07 6.25
C CYS A 53 12.08 -33.45 6.18
N LYS A 54 13.04 -33.63 5.28
CA LYS A 54 13.78 -34.90 5.13
C LYS A 54 14.85 -35.09 6.20
N TYR A 55 15.46 -34.01 6.69
CA TYR A 55 16.60 -34.06 7.61
C TYR A 55 16.26 -33.66 9.07
N LEU A 56 15.01 -33.26 9.38
CA LEU A 56 14.56 -32.81 10.71
C LEU A 56 15.09 -33.65 11.88
N LYS A 57 15.06 -34.99 11.77
CA LYS A 57 15.53 -35.90 12.82
C LYS A 57 17.04 -35.82 13.09
N LEU A 58 17.83 -35.46 12.09
CA LEU A 58 19.29 -35.28 12.19
C LEU A 58 19.65 -33.86 12.65
N ILE A 59 18.86 -32.86 12.23
CA ILE A 59 19.08 -31.44 12.56
C ILE A 59 19.05 -31.17 14.06
N PHE A 60 18.15 -31.82 14.81
CA PHE A 60 18.02 -31.62 16.26
C PHE A 60 19.12 -32.29 17.09
N LYS A 61 19.94 -33.18 16.50
CA LYS A 61 21.00 -33.87 17.23
C LYS A 61 22.32 -33.10 17.28
N ASP A 62 22.68 -32.38 16.22
CA ASP A 62 24.08 -31.97 16.03
C ASP A 62 24.38 -30.46 16.23
N ASN A 63 23.44 -29.64 16.72
CA ASN A 63 23.68 -28.20 16.99
C ASN A 63 24.45 -27.44 15.89
N ASN A 64 24.25 -27.82 14.62
CA ASN A 64 24.99 -27.25 13.51
C ASN A 64 24.45 -25.87 13.12
N TRP A 65 25.28 -24.83 13.31
CA TRP A 65 24.95 -23.44 13.03
C TRP A 65 24.51 -23.16 11.58
N SER A 66 25.10 -23.88 10.61
CA SER A 66 24.75 -23.73 9.18
C SER A 66 23.30 -24.13 8.88
N ILE A 67 22.82 -25.17 9.54
CA ILE A 67 21.46 -25.67 9.39
C ILE A 67 20.46 -24.71 10.08
N LEU A 68 20.79 -24.22 11.26
CA LEU A 68 19.99 -23.20 11.96
C LEU A 68 19.88 -21.91 11.11
N TYR A 69 20.96 -21.49 10.45
CA TYR A 69 20.95 -20.34 9.54
C TYR A 69 20.05 -20.56 8.31
N LEU A 70 20.07 -21.76 7.71
CA LEU A 70 19.16 -22.13 6.61
C LEU A 70 17.69 -22.12 7.06
N PHE A 71 17.41 -22.61 8.27
CA PHE A 71 16.08 -22.60 8.85
C PHE A 71 15.57 -21.17 9.08
N TYR A 72 16.39 -20.32 9.70
CA TYR A 72 16.05 -18.94 9.99
C TYR A 72 15.84 -18.10 8.71
N SER A 73 16.73 -18.26 7.73
CA SER A 73 16.56 -17.62 6.42
C SER A 73 15.29 -18.11 5.70
N GLY A 74 14.99 -19.41 5.76
CA GLY A 74 13.74 -19.99 5.27
C GLY A 74 12.49 -19.35 5.89
N ILE A 75 12.48 -19.13 7.22
CA ILE A 75 11.38 -18.46 7.93
C ILE A 75 11.23 -17.00 7.50
N ILE A 76 12.34 -16.25 7.36
CA ILE A 76 12.29 -14.86 6.91
C ILE A 76 11.67 -14.78 5.52
N TYR A 77 12.13 -15.62 4.59
CA TYR A 77 11.60 -15.65 3.24
C TYR A 77 10.14 -16.10 3.20
N PHE A 78 9.73 -17.05 4.05
CA PHE A 78 8.33 -17.47 4.17
C PHE A 78 7.40 -16.39 4.72
N LYS A 79 7.82 -15.67 5.78
CA LYS A 79 7.07 -14.53 6.33
C LYS A 79 6.94 -13.40 5.31
N LEU A 80 8.03 -13.07 4.60
CA LEU A 80 8.00 -12.10 3.50
C LEU A 80 7.03 -12.58 2.41
N HIS A 81 7.09 -13.84 2.02
CA HIS A 81 6.18 -14.41 1.04
C HIS A 81 4.70 -14.27 1.45
N ASN A 82 4.35 -14.59 2.70
CA ASN A 82 2.97 -14.46 3.18
C ASN A 82 2.51 -13.00 3.27
N TYR A 83 3.39 -12.08 3.64
CA TYR A 83 3.11 -10.64 3.55
C TYR A 83 2.87 -10.15 2.11
N PHE A 84 3.46 -10.85 1.14
CA PHE A 84 3.33 -10.65 -0.31
C PHE A 84 2.48 -11.75 -0.98
N ASN A 85 1.51 -12.37 -0.30
CA ASN A 85 0.70 -13.43 -0.90
C ASN A 85 -0.59 -12.88 -1.54
N SER A 86 -0.42 -12.13 -2.62
CA SER A 86 -1.49 -11.91 -3.60
C SER A 86 -0.98 -12.25 -5.01
N ASN A 87 -0.90 -13.56 -5.27
CA ASN A 87 -0.67 -14.19 -6.58
C ASN A 87 0.62 -13.81 -7.34
N PHE A 88 1.52 -14.80 -7.42
CA PHE A 88 2.87 -14.75 -7.99
C PHE A 88 3.04 -14.18 -9.40
N VAL A 89 2.00 -14.15 -10.23
CA VAL A 89 2.11 -13.66 -11.62
C VAL A 89 1.96 -12.13 -11.70
N TYR A 90 1.41 -11.48 -10.67
CA TYR A 90 1.10 -10.03 -10.67
C TYR A 90 2.14 -9.13 -9.99
N TYR A 91 3.17 -9.70 -9.35
CA TYR A 91 4.09 -8.94 -8.48
C TYR A 91 5.00 -7.94 -9.19
N LYS A 92 5.32 -8.15 -10.47
CA LYS A 92 6.08 -7.14 -11.25
C LYS A 92 5.31 -5.83 -11.45
N LYS A 93 3.99 -5.79 -11.19
CA LYS A 93 3.10 -4.63 -11.47
C LYS A 93 2.25 -4.14 -10.29
N LEU A 94 2.42 -4.64 -9.05
CA LEU A 94 1.64 -4.17 -7.89
C LEU A 94 2.37 -3.05 -7.13
N LYS A 95 2.48 -1.84 -7.71
CA LYS A 95 2.61 -0.62 -6.90
C LYS A 95 1.20 -0.20 -6.46
N TYR A 96 1.07 0.12 -5.18
CA TYR A 96 -0.18 0.62 -4.62
C TYR A 96 -0.58 1.94 -5.28
N ASN A 97 -1.86 2.08 -5.61
CA ASN A 97 -2.41 3.39 -5.93
C ASN A 97 -2.46 4.23 -4.65
N ILE A 98 -2.09 5.51 -4.73
CA ILE A 98 -2.17 6.41 -3.57
C ILE A 98 -3.31 7.38 -3.81
N ILE A 99 -4.33 7.29 -2.94
CA ILE A 99 -5.49 8.18 -2.93
C ILE A 99 -5.25 9.19 -1.83
N ILE A 100 -5.00 10.45 -2.19
CA ILE A 100 -4.77 11.52 -1.23
C ILE A 100 -5.99 12.44 -1.23
N ILE A 101 -6.64 12.56 -0.08
CA ILE A 101 -7.74 13.50 0.11
C ILE A 101 -7.25 14.62 1.02
N ASN A 102 -7.26 15.84 0.50
CA ASN A 102 -6.71 17.01 1.17
C ASN A 102 -7.83 17.94 1.64
N TYR A 103 -7.88 18.15 2.95
CA TYR A 103 -8.81 19.03 3.64
C TYR A 103 -8.15 20.25 4.29
N LEU A 104 -6.84 20.46 4.07
CA LEU A 104 -6.14 21.65 4.55
C LEU A 104 -6.76 22.94 3.97
N PHE A 105 -7.36 22.85 2.78
CA PHE A 105 -7.93 23.98 2.06
C PHE A 105 -9.45 24.11 2.26
N LYS A 106 -10.00 25.32 2.06
CA LYS A 106 -11.47 25.57 2.05
C LYS A 106 -12.22 24.83 0.92
N GLN A 107 -11.51 24.08 0.10
CA GLN A 107 -12.03 23.34 -1.04
C GLN A 107 -11.54 21.91 -0.97
N LEU A 108 -12.44 20.95 -1.21
CA LEU A 108 -12.09 19.55 -1.28
C LEU A 108 -11.21 19.29 -2.51
N LYS A 109 -10.05 18.69 -2.26
CA LYS A 109 -9.10 18.28 -3.30
C LYS A 109 -8.81 16.80 -3.15
N LEU A 110 -8.75 16.11 -4.28
CA LEU A 110 -8.44 14.71 -4.36
C LEU A 110 -7.33 14.49 -5.39
N THR A 111 -6.28 13.79 -4.97
CA THR A 111 -5.19 13.40 -5.84
C THR A 111 -5.15 11.88 -5.95
N LEU A 112 -5.13 11.37 -7.17
CA LEU A 112 -4.91 9.96 -7.47
C LEU A 112 -3.53 9.81 -8.11
N CYS A 113 -2.62 9.15 -7.39
CA CYS A 113 -1.32 8.77 -7.91
C CYS A 113 -1.37 7.31 -8.37
N TYR A 114 -1.12 7.08 -9.66
CA TYR A 114 -1.13 5.74 -10.24
C TYR A 114 0.25 5.13 -10.38
N PHE A 115 0.27 3.80 -10.52
CA PHE A 115 1.46 2.99 -10.77
C PHE A 115 2.36 3.54 -11.88
N ASN A 116 1.75 4.08 -12.94
CA ASN A 116 2.43 4.66 -14.12
C ASN A 116 2.91 6.12 -13.90
N PHE A 117 3.06 6.57 -12.65
CA PHE A 117 3.51 7.92 -12.27
C PHE A 117 2.65 9.09 -12.78
N LYS A 118 1.48 8.82 -13.36
CA LYS A 118 0.49 9.86 -13.68
C LYS A 118 -0.26 10.27 -12.42
N ASN A 119 -0.22 11.56 -12.12
CA ASN A 119 -0.92 12.18 -10.99
C ASN A 119 -2.16 12.93 -11.49
N PHE A 120 -3.33 12.54 -11.01
CA PHE A 120 -4.58 13.21 -11.34
C PHE A 120 -5.02 14.07 -10.16
N ASN A 121 -5.14 15.37 -10.41
CA ASN A 121 -5.53 16.36 -9.41
C ASN A 121 -6.94 16.86 -9.69
N PHE A 122 -7.88 16.37 -8.89
CA PHE A 122 -9.28 16.78 -8.89
C PHE A 122 -9.51 17.81 -7.79
N SER A 123 -10.27 18.85 -8.12
CA SER A 123 -10.79 19.80 -7.16
C SER A 123 -12.22 20.14 -7.54
N VAL A 124 -13.04 20.49 -6.54
CA VAL A 124 -14.40 21.00 -6.77
C VAL A 124 -14.38 22.16 -7.78
N GLY A 125 -13.33 22.97 -7.79
CA GLY A 125 -13.18 24.12 -8.66
C GLY A 125 -13.03 23.76 -10.13
N LYS A 126 -12.27 22.70 -10.44
CA LYS A 126 -12.10 22.18 -11.80
C LYS A 126 -13.38 21.52 -12.32
N VAL A 127 -14.12 20.84 -11.44
CA VAL A 127 -15.41 20.23 -11.81
C VAL A 127 -16.44 21.34 -12.08
N LEU A 128 -16.60 22.29 -11.17
CA LEU A 128 -17.57 23.37 -11.30
C LEU A 128 -17.22 24.40 -12.40
N SER A 129 -15.94 24.55 -12.77
CA SER A 129 -15.57 25.42 -13.90
C SER A 129 -16.09 24.90 -15.23
N SER A 130 -16.19 23.58 -15.41
CA SER A 130 -16.79 23.01 -16.63
C SER A 130 -18.30 23.27 -16.75
N LEU A 131 -18.94 23.64 -15.64
CA LEU A 131 -20.38 23.93 -15.56
C LEU A 131 -20.67 25.44 -15.52
N ASN A 132 -19.66 26.30 -15.66
CA ASN A 132 -19.77 27.76 -15.55
C ASN A 132 -20.46 28.25 -14.24
N ILE A 133 -20.29 27.52 -13.13
CA ILE A 133 -20.92 27.85 -11.85
C ILE A 133 -20.13 28.91 -11.07
N VAL A 134 -20.87 29.82 -10.42
CA VAL A 134 -20.34 30.94 -9.60
C VAL A 134 -19.30 30.48 -8.58
N GLU A 135 -18.24 31.28 -8.43
CA GLU A 135 -17.08 30.99 -7.59
C GLU A 135 -17.40 30.70 -6.12
N LYS A 136 -18.51 31.24 -5.61
CA LYS A 136 -19.00 31.02 -4.24
C LYS A 136 -19.30 29.54 -3.97
N PHE A 137 -19.80 28.78 -4.95
CA PHE A 137 -20.10 27.35 -4.79
C PHE A 137 -18.85 26.47 -4.70
N LYS A 138 -17.68 26.98 -5.12
CA LYS A 138 -16.40 26.27 -5.04
C LYS A 138 -15.85 26.18 -3.60
N LYS A 139 -16.36 26.98 -2.66
CA LYS A 139 -16.02 26.98 -1.22
C LYS A 139 -17.04 26.13 -0.44
N LYS A 140 -16.57 25.11 0.30
CA LYS A 140 -17.33 24.16 1.17
C LYS A 140 -18.87 24.26 1.05
N SER A 141 -19.42 23.89 -0.11
CA SER A 141 -20.86 23.88 -0.34
C SER A 141 -21.33 22.44 -0.50
N LYS A 142 -22.44 22.06 0.15
CA LYS A 142 -23.00 20.69 0.05
C LYS A 142 -23.21 20.28 -1.41
N LYS A 143 -23.80 21.18 -2.22
CA LYS A 143 -24.00 20.98 -3.67
C LYS A 143 -22.69 20.75 -4.42
N GLY A 144 -21.64 21.53 -4.13
CA GLY A 144 -20.33 21.36 -4.76
C GLY A 144 -19.67 20.03 -4.40
N GLU A 145 -19.86 19.53 -3.19
CA GLU A 145 -19.39 18.21 -2.78
C GLU A 145 -20.16 17.07 -3.45
N ASP A 146 -21.46 17.20 -3.62
CA ASP A 146 -22.29 16.20 -4.32
C ASP A 146 -21.94 16.13 -5.81
N TYR A 147 -21.80 17.26 -6.51
CA TYR A 147 -21.33 17.28 -7.91
C TYR A 147 -19.93 16.68 -8.05
N PHE A 148 -19.04 16.98 -7.10
CA PHE A 148 -17.69 16.42 -7.09
C PHE A 148 -17.71 14.89 -6.90
N TYR A 149 -18.61 14.38 -6.06
CA TYR A 149 -18.81 12.95 -5.87
C TYR A 149 -19.30 12.27 -7.16
N GLU A 150 -20.30 12.83 -7.83
CA GLU A 150 -20.81 12.28 -9.10
C GLU A 150 -19.74 12.27 -10.19
N TYR A 151 -18.97 13.35 -10.30
CA TYR A 151 -17.87 13.44 -11.24
C TYR A 151 -16.83 12.32 -11.00
N ILE A 152 -16.42 12.11 -9.75
CA ILE A 152 -15.46 11.02 -9.42
C ILE A 152 -16.06 9.66 -9.73
N LYS A 153 -17.35 9.45 -9.43
CA LYS A 153 -18.04 8.18 -9.72
C LYS A 153 -18.00 7.85 -11.21
N LEU A 154 -18.32 8.81 -12.06
CA LEU A 154 -18.26 8.66 -13.52
C LEU A 154 -16.81 8.46 -14.00
N TYR A 155 -15.86 9.24 -13.46
CA TYR A 155 -14.45 9.13 -13.81
C TYR A 155 -13.89 7.72 -13.53
N LEU A 156 -14.12 7.18 -12.33
CA LEU A 156 -13.67 5.83 -11.96
C LEU A 156 -14.37 4.73 -12.76
N TRP A 157 -15.57 4.97 -13.28
CA TRP A 157 -16.26 4.02 -14.14
C TRP A 157 -15.69 4.03 -15.56
N LYS A 158 -15.55 5.21 -16.18
CA LYS A 158 -14.99 5.37 -17.53
C LYS A 158 -13.57 4.83 -17.64
N TYR A 159 -12.73 5.07 -16.64
CA TYR A 159 -11.32 4.73 -16.67
C TYR A 159 -10.95 3.44 -15.93
N LYS A 160 -11.86 2.47 -15.83
CA LYS A 160 -11.65 1.20 -15.10
C LYS A 160 -10.33 0.49 -15.47
N TYR A 161 -9.96 0.50 -16.75
CA TYR A 161 -8.76 -0.16 -17.26
C TYR A 161 -7.44 0.53 -16.87
N LEU A 162 -7.44 1.81 -16.49
CA LEU A 162 -6.24 2.46 -15.94
C LEU A 162 -5.81 1.84 -14.59
N PHE A 163 -6.69 1.07 -13.95
CA PHE A 163 -6.49 0.50 -12.61
C PHE A 163 -6.22 -1.01 -12.58
N LEU A 164 -5.94 -1.62 -13.74
CA LEU A 164 -5.62 -3.05 -13.98
C LEU A 164 -5.46 -3.96 -12.74
N GLY A 165 -6.40 -4.88 -12.61
CA GLY A 165 -6.19 -6.22 -12.04
C GLY A 165 -6.52 -6.36 -10.57
N ILE A 166 -5.79 -5.69 -9.68
CA ILE A 166 -6.05 -5.77 -8.24
C ILE A 166 -5.77 -4.40 -7.62
N MET A 167 -6.85 -3.68 -7.33
CA MET A 167 -6.87 -2.26 -6.96
C MET A 167 -6.43 -2.07 -5.50
N TYR A 168 -5.24 -2.54 -5.13
CA TYR A 168 -4.69 -2.23 -3.82
C TYR A 168 -4.36 -0.74 -3.75
N SER A 169 -4.98 -0.04 -2.81
CA SER A 169 -4.69 1.37 -2.61
C SER A 169 -4.39 1.73 -1.16
N ILE A 170 -3.54 2.73 -1.01
CA ILE A 170 -3.29 3.41 0.25
C ILE A 170 -4.11 4.69 0.23
N LEU A 171 -4.96 4.84 1.23
CA LEU A 171 -5.80 6.03 1.36
C LEU A 171 -5.18 6.95 2.41
N LYS A 172 -4.83 8.18 2.01
CA LYS A 172 -4.17 9.17 2.85
C LYS A 172 -5.07 10.39 3.02
N PHE A 173 -5.41 10.70 4.26
CA PHE A 173 -6.10 11.94 4.61
C PHE A 173 -5.09 12.97 5.12
N LYS A 174 -5.10 14.17 4.55
CA LYS A 174 -4.34 15.33 5.06
C LYS A 174 -5.32 16.35 5.65
N GLN A 175 -5.23 16.61 6.96
CA GLN A 175 -6.17 17.45 7.70
C GLN A 175 -5.44 18.39 8.69
N ILE A 176 -6.02 19.56 9.02
CA ILE A 176 -5.52 20.47 10.09
C ILE A 176 -6.19 20.15 11.43
N PHE A 177 -7.48 19.79 11.42
CA PHE A 177 -8.29 19.65 12.63
C PHE A 177 -8.82 18.23 12.82
N LYS A 178 -8.97 17.80 14.08
CA LYS A 178 -9.37 16.44 14.50
C LYS A 178 -10.80 16.03 14.08
N ARG A 179 -11.71 16.98 13.86
CA ARG A 179 -13.10 16.71 13.48
C ARG A 179 -13.42 17.36 12.13
N ILE A 180 -13.42 16.56 11.09
CA ILE A 180 -14.00 16.94 9.79
C ILE A 180 -15.19 16.01 9.61
N ASN A 181 -16.40 16.57 9.51
CA ASN A 181 -17.59 15.82 9.11
C ASN A 181 -17.36 15.31 7.69
N PHE A 182 -16.88 14.08 7.62
CA PHE A 182 -16.52 13.46 6.37
C PHE A 182 -17.79 13.05 5.65
N ASN A 183 -17.95 13.47 4.40
CA ASN A 183 -19.01 12.92 3.56
C ASN A 183 -18.65 11.46 3.24
N ASN A 184 -19.24 10.53 4.00
CA ASN A 184 -18.97 9.10 3.92
C ASN A 184 -19.18 8.52 2.51
N LYS A 185 -19.92 9.21 1.63
CA LYS A 185 -20.16 8.80 0.24
C LYS A 185 -18.86 8.54 -0.54
N LEU A 186 -17.86 9.42 -0.44
CA LEU A 186 -16.60 9.28 -1.18
C LEU A 186 -15.78 8.07 -0.69
N ILE A 187 -15.70 7.88 0.64
CA ILE A 187 -14.98 6.73 1.21
C ILE A 187 -15.66 5.43 0.81
N LYS A 188 -17.00 5.34 0.91
CA LYS A 188 -17.78 4.18 0.48
C LYS A 188 -17.53 3.86 -1.00
N LEU A 189 -17.42 4.89 -1.85
CA LEU A 189 -17.12 4.72 -3.26
C LEU A 189 -15.71 4.18 -3.51
N PHE A 190 -14.70 4.63 -2.75
CA PHE A 190 -13.37 4.05 -2.82
C PHE A 190 -13.32 2.62 -2.29
N LEU A 191 -14.00 2.30 -1.19
CA LEU A 191 -14.08 0.93 -0.65
C LEU A 191 -14.75 -0.04 -1.63
N LYS A 192 -15.77 0.40 -2.37
CA LYS A 192 -16.42 -0.42 -3.41
C LYS A 192 -15.53 -0.70 -4.61
N ARG A 193 -14.60 0.20 -4.93
CA ARG A 193 -13.78 0.12 -6.15
C ARG A 193 -12.37 -0.41 -5.89
N PHE A 194 -11.80 -0.12 -4.73
CA PHE A 194 -10.42 -0.43 -4.38
C PHE A 194 -10.36 -1.31 -3.14
N LYS A 195 -9.41 -2.26 -3.13
CA LYS A 195 -9.04 -2.99 -1.90
C LYS A 195 -8.09 -2.11 -1.10
N LEU A 196 -8.58 -1.44 -0.06
CA LEU A 196 -7.73 -0.61 0.79
C LEU A 196 -6.79 -1.50 1.62
N LYS A 197 -5.48 -1.26 1.53
CA LYS A 197 -4.49 -1.95 2.40
C LYS A 197 -4.22 -1.18 3.69
N VAL A 198 -4.11 0.14 3.57
CA VAL A 198 -3.76 1.02 4.69
C VAL A 198 -4.53 2.34 4.57
N ILE A 199 -5.01 2.83 5.70
CA ILE A 199 -5.56 4.18 5.86
C ILE A 199 -4.57 4.99 6.70
N ILE A 200 -4.07 6.09 6.14
CA ILE A 200 -3.10 6.98 6.80
C ILE A 200 -3.80 8.30 7.12
N ASN A 201 -3.99 8.57 8.40
CA ASN A 201 -4.48 9.86 8.89
C ASN A 201 -3.30 10.76 9.23
N TYR A 202 -3.09 11.81 8.43
CA TYR A 202 -2.05 12.80 8.68
C TYR A 202 -2.69 14.12 9.13
N ALA A 203 -2.53 14.43 10.41
CA ALA A 203 -2.91 15.72 10.98
C ALA A 203 -1.67 16.62 11.06
N TYR A 204 -1.70 17.75 10.35
CA TYR A 204 -0.59 18.71 10.41
C TYR A 204 -0.69 19.53 11.70
N LYS A 205 0.28 19.36 12.59
CA LYS A 205 0.44 20.16 13.81
C LYS A 205 1.85 20.75 13.84
N PRO A 206 2.01 22.07 13.70
CA PRO A 206 3.31 22.71 13.88
C PRO A 206 3.71 22.74 15.35
N ASN A 207 5.01 22.85 15.63
CA ASN A 207 5.54 22.96 17.00
C ASN A 207 5.13 24.29 17.66
N SER A 208 5.00 25.37 16.88
CA SER A 208 4.55 26.67 17.37
C SER A 208 3.51 27.29 16.43
N TYR A 209 2.59 28.07 17.00
CA TYR A 209 1.58 28.84 16.25
C TYR A 209 1.87 30.35 16.19
N SER A 210 3.01 30.79 16.73
CA SER A 210 3.39 32.20 16.84
C SER A 210 3.73 32.86 15.49
N TYR A 211 4.15 32.07 14.50
CA TYR A 211 4.47 32.55 13.15
C TYR A 211 3.24 32.81 12.26
N PHE A 212 2.03 32.44 12.71
CA PHE A 212 0.81 32.71 11.95
C PHE A 212 0.38 34.18 12.06
N LYS A 213 -0.46 34.61 11.09
CA LYS A 213 -0.97 35.99 11.04
C LYS A 213 -1.67 36.37 12.36
N LYS A 214 -1.28 37.53 12.91
CA LYS A 214 -1.89 38.10 14.13
C LYS A 214 -3.35 38.51 13.92
N ILE A 215 -4.06 38.72 15.03
CA ILE A 215 -5.48 39.10 15.09
C ILE A 215 -5.70 40.40 14.29
N LYS A 216 -6.72 40.39 13.41
CA LYS A 216 -7.20 41.58 12.70
C LYS A 216 -8.58 42.01 13.18
N SER A 217 -8.85 43.31 13.17
CA SER A 217 -10.16 43.85 13.53
C SER A 217 -11.23 43.44 12.50
N ILE A 218 -12.40 43.02 13.00
CA ILE A 218 -13.57 42.62 12.19
C ILE A 218 -14.82 43.17 12.88
N LYS A 219 -15.85 43.58 12.12
CA LYS A 219 -17.11 44.11 12.67
C LYS A 219 -17.73 43.18 13.73
N ARG A 220 -18.21 43.77 14.83
CA ARG A 220 -18.76 43.05 16.01
C ARG A 220 -19.88 42.07 15.64
N LYS A 221 -20.74 42.43 14.67
CA LYS A 221 -21.85 41.57 14.19
C LYS A 221 -21.35 40.23 13.64
N PHE A 222 -20.22 40.19 12.93
CA PHE A 222 -19.63 38.93 12.43
C PHE A 222 -18.99 38.11 13.55
N ARG A 223 -18.25 38.75 14.46
CA ARG A 223 -17.62 38.07 15.60
C ARG A 223 -18.64 37.31 16.44
N LYS A 224 -19.77 37.95 16.80
CA LYS A 224 -20.85 37.30 17.54
C LYS A 224 -21.46 36.10 16.80
N LYS A 225 -21.61 36.18 15.47
CA LYS A 225 -22.11 35.06 14.66
C LYS A 225 -21.14 33.88 14.61
N PHE A 226 -19.83 34.12 14.49
CA PHE A 226 -18.83 33.05 14.50
C PHE A 226 -18.76 32.32 15.83
N ILE A 227 -18.74 33.05 16.95
CA ILE A 227 -18.70 32.45 18.30
C ILE A 227 -19.94 31.58 18.55
N LYS A 228 -21.14 32.05 18.17
CA LYS A 228 -22.37 31.23 18.26
C LYS A 228 -22.28 29.96 17.41
N TYR A 229 -21.66 30.05 16.22
CA TYR A 229 -21.51 28.89 15.33
C TYR A 229 -20.50 27.86 15.86
N GLU A 230 -19.46 28.28 16.57
CA GLU A 230 -18.51 27.37 17.22
C GLU A 230 -19.21 26.52 18.29
N ASN A 231 -19.97 27.16 19.18
CA ASN A 231 -20.71 26.45 20.23
C ASN A 231 -21.71 25.44 19.68
N ASN A 232 -22.40 25.79 18.58
CA ASN A 232 -23.37 24.90 17.96
C ASN A 232 -22.76 23.69 17.23
N ASN A 233 -21.48 23.72 16.84
CA ASN A 233 -20.82 22.59 16.16
C ASN A 233 -19.95 21.73 17.10
N LEU A 234 -19.83 22.12 18.37
CA LEU A 234 -19.09 21.32 19.37
C LEU A 234 -19.92 20.15 19.93
N ILE A 235 -21.25 20.22 19.76
CA ILE A 235 -22.23 19.14 19.95
C ILE A 235 -22.22 18.26 18.70
#